data_AF-A0A523RLH7-F1
#
_entry.id   AF-A0A523RLH7-F1
#
_cell.length_a   1.000
_cell.length_b   1.000
_cell.length_c   1.000
_cell.angle_alpha   90.00
_cell.angle_beta   90.00
_cell.angle_gamma   90.00
#
_symmetry.space_group_name_H-M   'P 1'
#
loop_
_entity.id
_entity.type
_entity.pdbx_description
1 polymer ?
#
loop_
_entity_poly.entity_id
_entity_poly.type
_entity_poly.pdbx_seq_one_letter_code
_entity_poly.pdbx_strand_id
1 'polypeptide(L)'
;MKMINQHNAVSRNTPSVAHTHEAMSCQCQKVEAYIVSQPFSEEVILYLQELFLTNDWHCIAVDDLRTGRSIITTLLYSLNYYHDIACLSLEEMPLDSRFFDVYTHMLDGNYLEGHGCDIEEFLIDCFYADFLWIEETDKLQTAAWYPYFLQALKDLNIDKQIPVFFLSYK
;
A
#
# COMPACT_ATOMS: atom_id res chain seq x y z
N MET A 1 64.32 -6.39 14.01
CA MET A 1 64.25 -4.93 13.81
C MET A 1 63.83 -4.70 12.36
N LYS A 2 62.70 -3.98 12.19
CA LYS A 2 61.95 -3.65 10.95
C LYS A 2 61.15 -4.77 10.26
N MET A 3 59.83 -4.69 10.50
CA MET A 3 58.73 -5.16 9.66
C MET A 3 58.71 -4.44 8.29
N ILE A 4 58.04 -5.01 7.29
CA ILE A 4 56.83 -4.45 6.65
C ILE A 4 56.30 -5.42 5.59
N ASN A 5 55.01 -5.73 5.71
CA ASN A 5 54.16 -6.46 4.77
C ASN A 5 53.94 -5.68 3.47
N GLN A 6 53.85 -6.38 2.33
CA GLN A 6 53.20 -5.86 1.13
C GLN A 6 52.04 -6.78 0.76
N HIS A 7 50.84 -6.36 1.15
CA HIS A 7 49.59 -6.86 0.61
C HIS A 7 49.35 -6.20 -0.76
N ASN A 8 49.15 -7.04 -1.78
CA ASN A 8 48.62 -6.62 -3.07
C ASN A 8 47.15 -6.24 -2.90
N ALA A 9 46.85 -4.96 -3.06
CA ALA A 9 45.49 -4.45 -3.16
C ALA A 9 44.90 -4.84 -4.52
N VAL A 10 43.98 -5.79 -4.52
CA VAL A 10 43.11 -6.07 -5.67
C VAL A 10 42.05 -4.97 -5.68
N SER A 11 42.20 -4.03 -6.62
CA SER A 11 41.19 -3.01 -6.94
C SER A 11 39.93 -3.71 -7.45
N ARG A 12 38.90 -3.82 -6.59
CA ARG A 12 37.56 -4.21 -7.00
C ARG A 12 36.89 -2.98 -7.58
N ASN A 13 36.77 -2.96 -8.91
CA ASN A 13 35.84 -2.09 -9.62
C ASN A 13 34.43 -2.40 -9.12
N THR A 14 33.88 -1.54 -8.27
CA THR A 14 32.44 -1.49 -8.00
C THR A 14 31.78 -0.68 -9.11
N PRO A 15 30.90 -1.27 -9.93
CA PRO A 15 30.06 -0.46 -10.81
C PRO A 15 29.10 0.36 -9.94
N SER A 16 29.25 1.67 -10.02
CA SER A 16 28.28 2.64 -9.52
C SER A 16 27.01 2.49 -10.32
N VAL A 17 26.06 1.70 -9.82
CA VAL A 17 24.72 1.66 -10.39
C VAL A 17 23.98 2.90 -9.88
N ALA A 18 24.08 3.98 -10.66
CA ALA A 18 23.21 5.14 -10.51
C ALA A 18 21.82 4.72 -10.99
N HIS A 19 21.02 4.15 -10.08
CA HIS A 19 19.58 4.07 -10.27
C HIS A 19 19.04 5.48 -10.13
N THR A 20 18.85 6.14 -11.26
CA THR A 20 18.00 7.33 -11.35
C THR A 20 16.60 6.93 -10.87
N HIS A 21 16.26 7.34 -9.65
CA HIS A 21 14.89 7.38 -9.16
C HIS A 21 14.13 8.40 -10.02
N GLU A 22 13.66 7.96 -11.19
CA GLU A 22 12.48 8.58 -11.79
C GLU A 22 11.37 8.41 -10.75
N ALA A 23 10.82 9.53 -10.29
CA ALA A 23 9.68 9.52 -9.40
C ALA A 23 8.60 8.66 -10.04
N MET A 24 8.34 7.49 -9.45
CA MET A 24 7.11 6.73 -9.64
C MET A 24 5.97 7.60 -9.11
N SER A 25 5.61 8.62 -9.89
CA SER A 25 4.29 9.25 -9.83
C SER A 25 3.31 8.10 -9.88
N CYS A 26 2.50 7.96 -8.83
CA CYS A 26 1.49 6.94 -8.67
C CYS A 26 0.83 6.69 -10.03
N GLN A 27 1.19 5.57 -10.68
CA GLN A 27 0.60 5.13 -11.93
C GLN A 27 -0.78 4.53 -11.65
N CYS A 28 -1.58 5.22 -10.83
CA CYS A 28 -3.03 5.23 -10.92
C CYS A 28 -3.42 5.86 -12.27
N GLN A 29 -2.98 5.25 -13.38
CA GLN A 29 -2.98 5.87 -14.69
C GLN A 29 -4.38 6.04 -15.29
N LYS A 30 -5.45 5.68 -14.55
CA LYS A 30 -6.84 5.87 -14.97
C LYS A 30 -7.86 5.58 -13.87
N VAL A 31 -7.53 5.84 -12.61
CA VAL A 31 -8.52 5.59 -11.57
C VAL A 31 -9.38 6.84 -11.43
N GLU A 32 -10.65 6.74 -11.80
CA GLU A 32 -11.63 7.82 -11.66
C GLU A 32 -11.78 8.13 -10.17
N ALA A 33 -11.04 9.13 -9.68
CA ALA A 33 -11.16 9.61 -8.33
C ALA A 33 -12.59 10.14 -8.15
N TYR A 34 -13.42 9.38 -7.42
CA TYR A 34 -14.80 9.75 -7.20
C TYR A 34 -14.95 10.55 -5.91
N ILE A 35 -15.49 11.76 -6.01
CA ILE A 35 -15.78 12.61 -4.85
C ILE A 35 -17.14 12.17 -4.29
N VAL A 36 -17.08 11.47 -3.17
CA VAL A 36 -18.26 10.93 -2.49
C VAL A 36 -18.79 11.97 -1.50
N SER A 37 -19.98 12.53 -1.75
CA SER A 37 -20.68 13.41 -0.80
C SER A 37 -22.02 12.78 -0.37
N GLN A 38 -22.33 12.84 0.93
CA GLN A 38 -23.56 12.28 1.49
C GLN A 38 -24.73 13.27 1.43
N PRO A 39 -25.99 12.82 1.26
CA PRO A 39 -26.43 11.42 1.12
C PRO A 39 -26.19 10.83 -0.29
N PHE A 40 -25.98 9.51 -0.37
CA PHE A 40 -25.74 8.83 -1.65
C PHE A 40 -27.03 8.62 -2.43
N SER A 41 -26.97 8.85 -3.75
CA SER A 41 -28.01 8.37 -4.66
C SER A 41 -27.90 6.85 -4.84
N GLU A 42 -28.99 6.21 -5.26
CA GLU A 42 -29.01 4.78 -5.56
C GLU A 42 -27.97 4.40 -6.62
N GLU A 43 -27.82 5.22 -7.67
CA GLU A 43 -26.81 5.03 -8.72
C GLU A 43 -25.39 4.99 -8.16
N VAL A 44 -25.08 5.87 -7.21
CA VAL A 44 -23.77 5.92 -6.54
C VAL A 44 -23.56 4.70 -5.66
N ILE A 45 -24.61 4.22 -4.98
CA ILE A 45 -24.53 3.01 -4.15
C ILE A 45 -24.24 1.79 -5.04
N LEU A 46 -24.98 1.62 -6.13
CA LEU A 46 -24.79 0.49 -7.06
C LEU A 46 -23.40 0.52 -7.69
N TYR A 47 -22.93 1.69 -8.09
CA TYR A 47 -21.59 1.87 -8.62
C TYR A 47 -20.51 1.52 -7.59
N LEU A 48 -20.62 2.03 -6.36
CA LEU A 48 -19.67 1.71 -5.29
C LEU A 48 -19.67 0.21 -4.96
N GLN A 49 -20.83 -0.45 -4.99
CA GLN A 49 -20.90 -1.90 -4.81
C GLN A 49 -20.19 -2.66 -5.94
N GLU A 50 -20.37 -2.26 -7.20
CA GLU A 50 -19.66 -2.87 -8.34
C GLU A 50 -18.14 -2.68 -8.23
N LEU A 51 -17.71 -1.48 -7.85
CA LEU A 51 -16.30 -1.14 -7.63
C LEU A 51 -15.69 -2.05 -6.55
N PHE A 52 -16.39 -2.21 -5.42
CA PHE A 52 -15.93 -3.07 -4.32
C PHE A 52 -15.93 -4.55 -4.66
N LEU A 53 -16.64 -5.01 -5.70
CA LEU A 53 -16.67 -6.40 -6.14
C LEU A 53 -15.73 -6.69 -7.32
N THR A 54 -15.01 -5.67 -7.79
CA THR A 54 -14.10 -5.78 -8.94
C THR A 54 -12.65 -5.83 -8.45
N ASN A 55 -11.91 -6.85 -8.86
CA ASN A 55 -10.47 -6.92 -8.61
C ASN A 55 -9.73 -5.96 -9.55
N ASP A 56 -9.32 -4.82 -9.02
CA ASP A 56 -8.38 -3.91 -9.67
C ASP A 56 -7.88 -2.88 -8.64
N TRP A 57 -7.07 -1.94 -9.12
CA TRP A 57 -6.75 -0.71 -8.43
C TRP A 57 -7.90 0.31 -8.52
N HIS A 58 -8.44 0.71 -7.38
CA HIS A 58 -9.54 1.67 -7.26
C HIS A 58 -9.13 2.86 -6.40
N CYS A 59 -9.81 3.99 -6.53
CA CYS A 59 -9.46 5.22 -5.82
C CYS A 59 -10.74 5.95 -5.43
N ILE A 60 -10.82 6.32 -4.17
CA ILE A 60 -11.90 7.11 -3.61
C ILE A 60 -11.29 8.39 -3.06
N ALA A 61 -11.86 9.54 -3.43
CA ALA A 61 -11.49 10.83 -2.89
C ALA A 61 -12.59 11.34 -1.97
N VAL A 62 -12.22 11.74 -0.76
CA VAL A 62 -13.15 12.28 0.24
C VAL A 62 -12.59 13.56 0.87
N ASP A 63 -13.44 14.28 1.58
CA ASP A 63 -13.03 15.52 2.25
C ASP A 63 -12.15 15.24 3.48
N ASP A 64 -12.34 14.12 4.17
CA ASP A 64 -11.60 13.76 5.38
C ASP A 64 -11.52 12.24 5.60
N LEU A 65 -10.50 11.81 6.34
CA LEU A 65 -10.24 10.40 6.64
C LEU A 65 -11.42 9.68 7.32
N ARG A 66 -12.12 10.35 8.24
CA ARG A 66 -13.23 9.73 8.99
C ARG A 66 -14.39 9.43 8.04
N THR A 67 -14.70 10.36 7.14
CA THR A 67 -15.70 10.15 6.09
C THR A 67 -15.30 9.00 5.18
N GLY A 68 -14.04 8.95 4.74
CA GLY A 68 -13.50 7.87 3.91
C GLY A 68 -13.61 6.49 4.55
N ARG A 69 -13.10 6.34 5.78
CA ARG A 69 -13.22 5.10 6.55
C ARG A 69 -14.68 4.71 6.76
N SER A 70 -15.56 5.67 7.04
CA SER A 70 -17.00 5.41 7.22
C SER A 70 -17.63 4.83 5.95
N ILE A 71 -17.31 5.37 4.78
CA ILE A 71 -17.79 4.86 3.48
C ILE A 71 -17.31 3.43 3.24
N ILE A 72 -16.00 3.22 3.30
CA ILE A 72 -15.38 1.90 3.06
C ILE A 72 -15.98 0.87 4.02
N THR A 73 -16.01 1.19 5.30
CA THR A 73 -16.52 0.31 6.37
C THR A 73 -18.01 -0.02 6.16
N THR A 74 -18.82 0.97 5.82
CA THR A 74 -20.26 0.77 5.56
C THR A 74 -20.48 -0.16 4.38
N LEU A 75 -19.74 0.03 3.28
CA LEU A 75 -19.85 -0.82 2.09
C LEU A 75 -19.38 -2.25 2.38
N LEU A 76 -18.23 -2.42 3.02
CA LEU A 76 -17.70 -3.74 3.40
C LEU A 76 -18.70 -4.52 4.27
N TYR A 77 -19.30 -3.87 5.27
CA TYR A 77 -20.32 -4.53 6.11
C TYR A 77 -21.63 -4.77 5.39
N SER A 78 -22.03 -3.89 4.48
CA SER A 78 -23.26 -4.07 3.71
C SER A 78 -23.14 -5.22 2.71
N LEU A 79 -21.97 -5.37 2.10
CA LEU A 79 -21.66 -6.47 1.17
C LEU A 79 -21.50 -7.79 1.91
N ASN A 80 -20.89 -7.78 3.11
CA ASN A 80 -20.62 -8.97 3.92
C ASN A 80 -20.00 -10.11 3.09
N TYR A 81 -19.06 -9.75 2.23
CA TYR A 81 -18.42 -10.63 1.25
C TYR A 81 -16.96 -10.94 1.61
N TYR A 82 -16.25 -9.95 2.17
CA TYR A 82 -14.86 -10.02 2.58
C TYR A 82 -14.71 -10.49 4.03
N HIS A 83 -13.71 -11.33 4.28
CA HIS A 83 -13.44 -11.94 5.57
C HIS A 83 -12.15 -11.39 6.19
N ASP A 84 -11.12 -11.22 5.38
CA ASP A 84 -9.78 -10.85 5.80
C ASP A 84 -9.42 -9.49 5.18
N ILE A 85 -9.88 -8.43 5.85
CA ILE A 85 -9.78 -7.07 5.33
C ILE A 85 -8.52 -6.41 5.87
N ALA A 86 -7.66 -5.92 4.98
CA ALA A 86 -6.43 -5.23 5.32
C ALA A 86 -6.49 -3.72 5.06
N CYS A 87 -5.81 -2.97 5.91
CA CYS A 87 -5.61 -1.53 5.77
C CYS A 87 -4.12 -1.19 5.91
N LEU A 88 -3.59 -0.43 4.96
CA LEU A 88 -2.30 0.23 5.09
C LEU A 88 -2.51 1.71 5.43
N SER A 89 -2.06 2.13 6.62
CA SER A 89 -2.15 3.52 7.07
C SER A 89 -0.96 3.92 7.94
N LEU A 90 -0.59 5.21 7.89
CA LEU A 90 0.35 5.83 8.82
C LEU A 90 -0.32 6.81 9.79
N GLU A 91 -1.64 6.83 9.78
CA GLU A 91 -2.46 7.72 10.61
C GLU A 91 -2.57 7.22 12.04
N GLU A 92 -2.62 8.16 12.99
CA GLU A 92 -2.77 7.83 14.41
C GLU A 92 -4.19 7.43 14.78
N MET A 93 -5.17 7.68 13.89
CA MET A 93 -6.54 7.28 14.12
C MET A 93 -6.62 5.75 14.17
N PRO A 94 -7.08 5.15 15.28
CA PRO A 94 -7.08 3.71 15.42
C PRO A 94 -7.98 3.06 14.38
N LEU A 95 -7.51 1.95 13.82
CA LEU A 95 -8.31 1.07 12.99
C LEU A 95 -9.25 0.23 13.86
N ASP A 96 -10.36 -0.21 13.28
CA ASP A 96 -11.19 -1.23 13.90
C ASP A 96 -10.37 -2.51 14.05
N SER A 97 -10.45 -3.16 15.22
CA SER A 97 -9.68 -4.37 15.52
C SER A 97 -9.95 -5.56 14.58
N ARG A 98 -11.01 -5.48 13.76
CA ARG A 98 -11.33 -6.48 12.74
C ARG A 98 -10.47 -6.36 11.49
N PHE A 99 -9.81 -5.23 11.29
CA PHE A 99 -8.97 -4.98 10.12
C PHE A 99 -7.52 -5.31 10.44
N PHE A 100 -6.86 -5.95 9.48
CA PHE A 100 -5.43 -6.23 9.55
C PHE A 100 -4.63 -4.96 9.23
N ASP A 101 -3.89 -4.45 10.21
CA ASP A 101 -3.04 -3.26 10.06
C ASP A 101 -1.70 -3.63 9.41
N VAL A 102 -1.62 -3.42 8.10
CA VAL A 102 -0.46 -3.81 7.30
C VAL A 102 0.81 -3.12 7.76
N TYR A 103 0.74 -1.83 8.11
CA TYR A 103 1.93 -1.08 8.51
C TYR A 103 2.49 -1.59 9.83
N THR A 104 1.63 -1.75 10.84
CA THR A 104 2.05 -2.25 12.16
C THR A 104 2.68 -3.64 12.04
N HIS A 105 2.10 -4.54 11.24
CA HIS A 105 2.66 -5.87 11.03
C HIS A 105 4.00 -5.86 10.26
N MET A 106 4.15 -5.01 9.24
CA MET A 106 5.43 -4.85 8.56
C MET A 106 6.51 -4.30 9.50
N LEU A 107 6.15 -3.33 10.34
CA LEU A 107 7.05 -2.71 11.31
C LEU A 107 7.50 -3.71 12.38
N ASP A 108 6.56 -4.42 13.01
CA ASP A 108 6.84 -5.41 14.06
C ASP A 108 7.66 -6.59 13.52
N GLY A 109 7.49 -6.93 12.24
CA GLY A 109 8.26 -7.95 11.54
C GLY A 109 9.65 -7.51 11.05
N ASN A 110 10.00 -6.23 11.19
CA ASN A 110 11.22 -5.61 10.64
C ASN A 110 11.34 -5.64 9.11
N TYR A 111 10.23 -5.79 8.38
CA TYR A 111 10.22 -5.80 6.91
C TYR A 111 10.52 -4.43 6.28
N LEU A 112 10.49 -3.37 7.10
CA LEU A 112 10.73 -1.99 6.68
C LEU A 112 12.20 -1.55 6.83
N GLU A 113 13.06 -2.37 7.45
CA GLU A 113 14.47 -2.04 7.69
C GLU A 113 15.39 -2.67 6.63
N GLY A 114 16.48 -1.98 6.27
CA GLY A 114 17.58 -2.56 5.48
C GLY A 114 17.68 -2.15 3.99
N HIS A 115 18.81 -2.51 3.38
CA HIS A 115 19.10 -2.30 1.95
C HIS A 115 18.43 -3.40 1.12
N GLY A 116 17.10 -3.37 1.04
CA GLY A 116 16.35 -4.36 0.25
C GLY A 116 14.97 -4.74 0.76
N CYS A 117 14.36 -3.93 1.65
CA CYS A 117 12.98 -4.07 2.18
C CYS A 117 12.28 -5.37 1.78
N ASP A 118 12.23 -6.33 2.70
CA ASP A 118 11.67 -7.69 2.51
C ASP A 118 10.13 -7.70 2.43
N ILE A 119 9.57 -6.66 1.82
CA ILE A 119 8.13 -6.46 1.65
C ILE A 119 7.52 -7.59 0.81
N GLU A 120 8.25 -8.10 -0.17
CA GLU A 120 7.81 -9.25 -0.96
C GLU A 120 7.64 -10.50 -0.07
N GLU A 121 8.58 -10.75 0.85
CA GLU A 121 8.48 -11.84 1.83
C GLU A 121 7.25 -11.66 2.73
N PHE A 122 7.04 -10.45 3.25
CA PHE A 122 5.82 -10.14 4.00
C PHE A 122 4.53 -10.43 3.21
N LEU A 123 4.48 -10.02 1.94
CA LEU A 123 3.30 -10.22 1.11
C LEU A 123 3.04 -11.70 0.77
N ILE A 124 4.09 -12.53 0.71
CA ILE A 124 3.96 -13.96 0.44
C ILE A 124 3.60 -14.74 1.71
N ASP A 125 4.24 -14.40 2.84
CA ASP A 125 4.19 -15.21 4.06
C ASP A 125 3.16 -14.72 5.09
N CYS A 126 2.77 -13.44 5.04
CA CYS A 126 1.93 -12.82 6.07
C CYS A 126 0.63 -12.21 5.52
N PHE A 127 0.55 -11.90 4.23
CA PHE A 127 -0.58 -11.17 3.65
C PHE A 127 -1.62 -12.11 3.02
N TYR A 128 -2.65 -12.44 3.78
CA TYR A 128 -3.75 -13.33 3.38
C TYR A 128 -5.09 -12.61 3.18
N ALA A 129 -5.05 -11.30 2.98
CA ALA A 129 -6.24 -10.48 2.88
C ALA A 129 -7.02 -10.77 1.58
N ASP A 130 -8.36 -10.70 1.65
CA ASP A 130 -9.26 -10.75 0.50
C ASP A 130 -9.73 -9.36 0.04
N PHE A 131 -9.33 -8.30 0.77
CA PHE A 131 -9.53 -6.89 0.41
C PHE A 131 -8.42 -6.03 1.00
N LEU A 132 -7.93 -5.04 0.25
CA LEU A 132 -6.96 -4.06 0.73
C LEU A 132 -7.46 -2.65 0.48
N TRP A 133 -7.35 -1.77 1.48
CA TRP A 133 -7.28 -0.34 1.21
C TRP A 133 -6.02 0.32 1.78
N ILE A 134 -5.61 1.41 1.15
CA ILE A 134 -4.40 2.17 1.42
C ILE A 134 -4.82 3.62 1.64
N GLU A 135 -4.50 4.16 2.81
CA GLU A 135 -4.79 5.56 3.16
C GLU A 135 -3.65 6.45 2.65
N GLU A 136 -3.83 6.99 1.44
CA GLU A 136 -2.80 7.77 0.76
C GLU A 136 -2.67 9.16 1.38
N THR A 137 -1.63 9.32 2.19
CA THR A 137 -1.19 10.59 2.77
C THR A 137 0.14 11.02 2.17
N ASP A 138 0.45 12.31 2.25
CA ASP A 138 1.79 12.81 1.93
C ASP A 138 2.88 12.09 2.74
N LYS A 139 2.60 11.76 4.00
CA LYS A 139 3.50 11.01 4.88
C LYS A 139 3.77 9.59 4.34
N LEU A 140 2.74 8.89 3.89
CA LEU A 140 2.88 7.56 3.30
C LEU A 140 3.61 7.62 1.96
N GLN A 141 3.22 8.56 1.08
CA GLN A 141 3.83 8.73 -0.23
C GLN A 141 5.32 9.08 -0.16
N THR A 142 5.76 9.76 0.90
CA THR A 142 7.16 10.11 1.14
C THR A 142 7.95 9.05 1.91
N ALA A 143 7.29 7.98 2.38
CA ALA A 143 7.98 6.89 3.05
C ALA A 143 8.87 6.12 2.05
N ALA A 144 10.15 5.95 2.39
CA ALA A 144 11.15 5.37 1.49
C ALA A 144 10.79 3.95 1.00
N TRP A 145 10.05 3.19 1.81
CA TRP A 145 9.63 1.82 1.52
C TRP A 145 8.36 1.74 0.65
N TYR A 146 7.53 2.79 0.60
CA TYR A 146 6.21 2.76 -0.03
C TYR A 146 6.25 2.46 -1.54
N PRO A 147 7.17 3.02 -2.35
CA PRO A 147 7.29 2.65 -3.76
C PRO A 147 7.59 1.15 -3.97
N TYR A 148 8.39 0.55 -3.08
CA TYR A 148 8.71 -0.87 -3.13
C TYR A 148 7.50 -1.73 -2.75
N PHE A 149 6.68 -1.28 -1.80
CA PHE A 149 5.42 -1.93 -1.46
C PHE A 149 4.46 -1.97 -2.65
N LEU A 150 4.24 -0.84 -3.33
CA LEU A 150 3.38 -0.79 -4.51
C LEU A 150 3.91 -1.65 -5.66
N GLN A 151 5.23 -1.65 -5.85
CA GLN A 151 5.87 -2.48 -6.86
C GLN A 151 5.69 -3.97 -6.56
N ALA A 152 5.86 -4.38 -5.30
CA ALA A 152 5.69 -5.77 -4.87
C ALA A 152 4.22 -6.24 -5.03
N LEU A 153 3.23 -5.41 -4.68
CA LEU A 153 1.82 -5.73 -4.94
C LEU A 153 1.55 -6.01 -6.43
N LYS A 154 2.16 -5.22 -7.32
CA LYS A 154 2.01 -5.35 -8.77
C LYS A 154 2.74 -6.60 -9.30
N ASP A 155 3.96 -6.85 -8.86
CA ASP A 155 4.76 -8.00 -9.30
C ASP A 155 4.11 -9.33 -8.87
N LEU A 156 3.48 -9.33 -7.69
CA LEU A 156 2.70 -10.46 -7.17
C LEU A 156 1.26 -10.51 -7.73
N ASN A 157 0.87 -9.56 -8.59
CA ASN A 157 -0.49 -9.43 -9.16
C ASN A 157 -1.59 -9.46 -8.10
N ILE A 158 -1.38 -8.83 -6.94
CA ILE A 158 -2.37 -8.80 -5.85
C ILE A 158 -3.65 -8.10 -6.29
N ASP A 159 -3.55 -7.03 -7.09
CA ASP A 159 -4.68 -6.31 -7.67
C ASP A 159 -5.56 -7.14 -8.61
N LYS A 160 -5.03 -8.25 -9.14
CA LYS A 160 -5.82 -9.19 -9.96
C LYS A 160 -6.52 -10.25 -9.12
N GLN A 161 -6.13 -10.38 -7.86
CA GLN A 161 -6.65 -11.38 -6.92
C GLN A 161 -7.67 -10.79 -5.96
N ILE A 162 -7.49 -9.52 -5.55
CA ILE A 162 -8.36 -8.82 -4.61
C ILE A 162 -8.57 -7.37 -5.07
N PRO A 163 -9.65 -6.70 -4.61
CA PRO A 163 -9.77 -5.26 -4.78
C PRO A 163 -8.73 -4.52 -3.94
N VAL A 164 -8.06 -3.53 -4.55
CA VAL A 164 -7.11 -2.66 -3.86
C VAL A 164 -7.57 -1.21 -3.99
N PHE A 165 -7.92 -0.59 -2.87
CA PHE A 165 -8.47 0.77 -2.82
C PHE A 165 -7.47 1.79 -2.31
N PHE A 166 -7.25 2.86 -3.04
CA PHE A 166 -6.58 4.06 -2.54
C PHE A 166 -7.62 5.03 -1.98
N LEU A 167 -7.52 5.35 -0.70
CA LEU A 167 -8.32 6.39 -0.07
C LEU A 167 -7.49 7.67 -0.01
N SER A 168 -7.87 8.65 -0.81
CA SER A 168 -7.27 9.99 -0.81
C SER A 168 -8.18 10.99 -0.10
N TYR A 169 -7.58 11.90 0.67
CA TYR A 169 -8.29 12.94 1.42
C TYR A 169 -7.44 14.20 1.56
N LYS A 170 -8.09 15.30 1.97
CA LYS A 170 -7.45 16.62 2.13
C LYS A 170 -7.28 17.01 3.60
#